data_AF-A0A7C6EF44-F1
#
_entry.id   AF-A0A7C6EF44-F1
#
_cell.length_a   1.000
_cell.length_b   1.000
_cell.length_c   1.000
_cell.angle_alpha   90.00
_cell.angle_beta   90.00
_cell.angle_gamma   90.00
#
_symmetry.space_group_name_H-M   'P 1'
#
loop_
_entity.id
_entity.type
_entity.pdbx_description
1 polymer ?
#
loop_
_entity_poly.entity_id
_entity_poly.type
_entity_poly.pdbx_seq_one_letter_code
_entity_poly.pdbx_strand_id
1 'polypeptide(L)'
;MNLRELTEKLKDIHDMGYVKALRPGNTGIGYTFEALFGLQETNIPVADIGGRVEIKTTRKDSTSLVTLFTFNRAVWQKKQKDIIEQFGYIDEKGRKALKSTIFFNKPNSLGLSIEIDNDRNVIGLYSSDHELLAEWDVYVVVGKFSQKLSRLLFILADKRDIQGREEFFYREAYLLTDPNPRNFLVAFKNSLVGIDIRMHLTENGSVRNRGTGFRMRERDLLELYSTKRKLL
;
A
#
# COMPACT_ATOMS: atom_id res chain seq x y z
N MET A 1 26.95 -1.00 5.75
CA MET A 1 26.95 0.05 4.70
C MET A 1 26.66 1.38 5.35
N ASN A 2 27.54 2.36 5.17
CA ASN A 2 27.30 3.73 5.61
C ASN A 2 26.56 4.54 4.52
N LEU A 3 26.17 5.78 4.82
CA LEU A 3 25.40 6.59 3.89
C LEU A 3 26.16 6.97 2.61
N ARG A 4 27.48 7.17 2.70
CA ARG A 4 28.31 7.52 1.55
C ARG A 4 28.36 6.35 0.58
N GLU A 5 28.69 5.15 1.07
CA GLU A 5 28.70 3.91 0.29
C GLU A 5 27.33 3.63 -0.35
N LEU A 6 26.24 3.87 0.40
CA LEU A 6 24.88 3.76 -0.13
C LEU A 6 24.64 4.72 -1.30
N THR A 7 25.04 5.98 -1.14
CA THR A 7 24.84 7.01 -2.17
C THR A 7 25.69 6.74 -3.41
N GLU A 8 26.93 6.27 -3.24
CA GLU A 8 27.82 5.87 -4.34
C GLU A 8 27.21 4.70 -5.12
N LYS A 9 26.78 3.62 -4.44
CA LYS A 9 26.09 2.50 -5.10
C LYS A 9 24.83 2.92 -5.86
N LEU A 10 24.03 3.81 -5.28
CA LEU A 10 22.83 4.32 -5.93
C LEU A 10 23.18 5.08 -7.22
N LYS A 11 24.25 5.90 -7.20
CA LYS A 11 24.73 6.61 -8.39
C LYS A 11 25.23 5.65 -9.46
N ASP A 12 25.99 4.63 -9.07
CA ASP A 12 26.47 3.61 -10.01
C ASP A 12 25.29 2.94 -10.74
N ILE A 13 24.21 2.60 -10.01
CA ILE A 13 22.99 2.02 -10.59
C ILE A 13 22.24 3.03 -11.48
N HIS A 14 22.16 4.29 -11.06
CA HIS A 14 21.56 5.36 -11.86
C HIS A 14 22.31 5.53 -13.19
N ASP A 15 23.63 5.56 -13.16
CA ASP A 15 24.46 5.85 -14.33
C ASP A 15 24.47 4.71 -15.37
N MET A 16 23.97 3.51 -15.01
CA MET A 16 23.67 2.44 -15.97
C MET A 16 22.51 2.78 -16.91
N GLY A 17 21.66 3.76 -16.58
CA GLY A 17 20.49 4.12 -17.36
C GLY A 17 19.42 3.01 -17.34
N TYR A 18 18.91 2.65 -18.51
CA TYR A 18 17.92 1.57 -18.63
C TYR A 18 18.58 0.20 -18.57
N VAL A 19 18.24 -0.58 -17.55
CA VAL A 19 18.68 -1.96 -17.37
C VAL A 19 17.56 -2.94 -17.66
N LYS A 20 17.87 -4.10 -18.25
CA LYS A 20 16.88 -5.15 -18.51
C LYS A 20 16.38 -5.78 -17.21
N ALA A 21 15.07 -6.00 -17.12
CA ALA A 21 14.48 -6.77 -16.03
C ALA A 21 15.10 -8.17 -15.97
N LEU A 22 15.58 -8.56 -14.79
CA LEU A 22 16.14 -9.90 -14.57
C LEU A 22 15.06 -10.96 -14.34
N ARG A 23 13.81 -10.54 -14.12
CA ARG A 23 12.64 -11.42 -13.96
C ARG A 23 11.38 -10.73 -14.48
N PRO A 24 10.47 -11.45 -15.15
CA PRO A 24 9.20 -10.89 -15.60
C PRO A 24 8.23 -10.59 -14.46
N GLY A 25 7.31 -9.65 -14.70
CA GLY A 25 6.17 -9.36 -13.83
C GLY A 25 6.44 -8.31 -12.75
N ASN A 26 5.46 -8.16 -11.84
CA ASN A 26 5.44 -7.05 -10.88
C ASN A 26 6.68 -6.99 -9.98
N THR A 27 7.21 -8.14 -9.57
CA THR A 27 8.39 -8.24 -8.69
C THR A 27 9.72 -8.02 -9.42
N GLY A 28 9.71 -7.91 -10.76
CA GLY A 28 10.92 -7.77 -11.57
C GLY A 28 11.74 -6.52 -11.23
N ILE A 29 11.09 -5.41 -10.90
CA ILE A 29 11.76 -4.15 -10.52
C ILE A 29 12.53 -4.25 -9.19
N GLY A 30 11.95 -4.91 -8.18
CA GLY A 30 12.60 -5.17 -6.88
C GLY A 30 13.79 -6.07 -7.05
N TYR A 31 13.53 -7.24 -7.64
CA TYR A 31 14.54 -8.26 -7.88
C TYR A 31 15.73 -7.73 -8.71
N THR A 32 15.45 -6.94 -9.76
CA THR A 32 16.52 -6.35 -10.59
C THR A 32 17.34 -5.35 -9.80
N PHE A 33 16.71 -4.47 -9.01
CA PHE A 33 17.42 -3.50 -8.19
C PHE A 33 18.27 -4.20 -7.12
N GLU A 34 17.72 -5.16 -6.39
CA GLU A 34 18.41 -5.91 -5.34
C GLU A 34 19.66 -6.61 -5.89
N ALA A 35 19.54 -7.25 -7.06
CA ALA A 35 20.67 -7.88 -7.73
C ALA A 35 21.76 -6.87 -8.10
N LEU A 36 21.41 -5.72 -8.68
CA LEU A 36 22.36 -4.65 -9.00
C LEU A 36 22.99 -4.03 -7.74
N PHE A 37 22.23 -3.95 -6.65
CA PHE A 37 22.69 -3.44 -5.36
C PHE A 37 23.63 -4.43 -4.64
N GLY A 38 23.70 -5.67 -5.12
CA GLY A 38 24.53 -6.75 -4.59
C GLY A 38 23.90 -7.46 -3.40
N LEU A 39 22.57 -7.48 -3.30
CA LEU A 39 21.84 -8.25 -2.29
C LEU A 39 21.53 -9.65 -2.84
N GLN A 40 21.60 -10.64 -1.96
CA GLN A 40 21.10 -11.98 -2.25
C GLN A 40 19.68 -12.11 -1.71
N GLU A 41 18.80 -12.79 -2.45
CA GLU A 41 17.43 -13.05 -2.03
C GLU A 41 17.44 -13.88 -0.74
N THR A 42 16.78 -13.37 0.31
CA THR A 42 16.64 -14.07 1.59
C THR A 42 15.16 -14.16 1.95
N ASN A 43 14.75 -15.29 2.53
CA ASN A 43 13.41 -15.45 3.09
C ASN A 43 13.31 -15.02 4.57
N ILE A 44 14.37 -14.41 5.11
CA ILE A 44 14.42 -13.98 6.51
C ILE A 44 13.71 -12.63 6.61
N PRO A 45 12.75 -12.44 7.55
CA PRO A 45 12.01 -11.19 7.70
C PRO A 45 12.84 -10.14 8.44
N VAL A 46 13.99 -9.78 7.88
CA VAL A 46 14.88 -8.71 8.36
C VAL A 46 15.06 -7.68 7.26
N ALA A 47 15.15 -6.41 7.64
CA ALA A 47 15.30 -5.34 6.68
C ALA A 47 16.64 -5.44 5.92
N ASP A 48 16.62 -5.11 4.64
CA ASP A 48 17.67 -5.45 3.67
C ASP A 48 19.04 -4.87 4.02
N ILE A 49 19.09 -3.60 4.41
CA ILE A 49 20.35 -2.91 4.69
C ILE A 49 20.60 -2.95 6.20
N GLY A 50 21.50 -3.85 6.61
CA GLY A 50 22.00 -3.95 7.98
C GLY A 50 20.91 -4.27 9.01
N GLY A 51 19.81 -4.90 8.60
CA GLY A 51 18.68 -5.23 9.47
C GLY A 51 17.85 -4.04 9.93
N ARG A 52 18.02 -2.86 9.30
CA ARG A 52 17.41 -1.60 9.78
C ARG A 52 16.69 -0.77 8.73
N VAL A 53 17.04 -0.91 7.45
CA VAL A 53 16.42 -0.13 6.36
C VAL A 53 15.92 -1.11 5.31
N GLU A 54 14.63 -1.05 5.05
CA GLU A 54 13.94 -1.85 4.05
C GLU A 54 14.04 -1.15 2.69
N ILE A 55 14.38 -1.87 1.64
CA ILE A 55 14.40 -1.36 0.28
C ILE A 55 13.04 -1.55 -0.34
N LYS A 56 12.55 -0.52 -1.00
CA LYS A 56 11.30 -0.58 -1.74
C LYS A 56 11.45 0.11 -3.06
N THR A 57 11.35 -0.66 -4.14
CA THR A 57 11.42 -0.12 -5.50
C THR A 57 10.03 -0.06 -6.12
N THR A 58 9.80 1.01 -6.88
CA THR A 58 8.46 1.33 -7.37
C THR A 58 8.55 1.94 -8.76
N ARG A 59 7.71 1.45 -9.67
CA ARG A 59 7.56 2.06 -10.99
C ARG A 59 6.88 3.42 -10.82
N LYS A 60 7.48 4.48 -11.35
CA LYS A 60 7.02 5.87 -11.14
C LYS A 60 5.60 6.12 -11.67
N ASP A 61 5.23 5.45 -12.75
CA ASP A 61 3.91 5.48 -13.38
C ASP A 61 2.90 4.49 -12.75
N SER A 62 3.31 3.73 -11.72
CA SER A 62 2.44 2.75 -11.08
C SER A 62 1.22 3.41 -10.45
N THR A 63 0.04 2.96 -10.89
CA THR A 63 -1.25 3.24 -10.27
C THR A 63 -1.66 2.17 -9.27
N SER A 64 -0.84 1.13 -9.10
CA SER A 64 -1.14 0.00 -8.21
C SER A 64 -1.16 0.42 -6.75
N LEU A 65 -2.16 -0.09 -6.03
CA LEU A 65 -2.29 0.13 -4.61
C LEU A 65 -1.50 -0.91 -3.81
N VAL A 66 -0.71 -0.46 -2.85
CA VAL A 66 -0.06 -1.31 -1.84
C VAL A 66 -0.84 -1.27 -0.53
N THR A 67 -0.81 -2.38 0.21
CA THR A 67 -1.41 -2.42 1.56
C THR A 67 -0.39 -1.93 2.57
N LEU A 68 -0.71 -0.84 3.27
CA LEU A 68 0.09 -0.32 4.38
C LEU A 68 -0.03 -1.23 5.59
N PHE A 69 -1.27 -1.54 5.96
CA PHE A 69 -1.61 -2.48 7.02
C PHE A 69 -3.02 -3.00 6.84
N THR A 70 -3.38 -3.97 7.66
CA THR A 70 -4.71 -4.58 7.68
C THR A 70 -5.27 -4.49 9.10
N PHE A 71 -6.51 -4.04 9.24
CA PHE A 71 -7.16 -3.89 10.54
C PHE A 71 -8.66 -4.15 10.45
N ASN A 72 -9.19 -5.00 11.34
CA ASN A 72 -10.54 -5.56 11.20
C ASN A 72 -11.25 -5.90 12.51
N ARG A 73 -10.57 -5.76 13.64
CA ARG A 73 -11.05 -6.32 14.91
C ARG A 73 -12.16 -5.43 15.47
N ALA A 74 -13.36 -6.01 15.65
CA ALA A 74 -14.53 -5.36 16.25
C ALA A 74 -14.97 -4.05 15.55
N VAL A 75 -14.87 -4.01 14.22
CA VAL A 75 -15.19 -2.80 13.42
C VAL A 75 -16.59 -2.82 12.82
N TRP A 76 -17.19 -4.01 12.66
CA TRP A 76 -18.43 -4.18 11.91
C TRP A 76 -19.65 -3.98 12.80
N GLN A 77 -20.55 -3.10 12.38
CA GLN A 77 -21.79 -2.78 13.10
C GLN A 77 -22.96 -3.70 12.69
N LYS A 78 -22.78 -4.44 11.60
CA LYS A 78 -23.70 -5.46 11.09
C LYS A 78 -23.00 -6.78 10.81
N LYS A 79 -23.79 -7.84 10.65
CA LYS A 79 -23.26 -9.13 10.19
C LYS A 79 -22.65 -8.94 8.80
N GLN A 80 -21.38 -9.34 8.67
CA GLN A 80 -20.65 -9.23 7.40
C GLN A 80 -21.35 -9.98 6.26
N LYS A 81 -22.05 -11.08 6.57
CA LYS A 81 -22.81 -11.84 5.58
C LYS A 81 -23.90 -10.96 4.95
N ASP A 82 -24.72 -10.30 5.76
CA ASP A 82 -25.80 -9.42 5.33
C ASP A 82 -25.25 -8.27 4.48
N ILE A 83 -24.12 -7.67 4.89
CA ILE A 83 -23.44 -6.62 4.11
C ILE A 83 -22.98 -7.15 2.73
N ILE A 84 -22.41 -8.36 2.67
CA ILE A 84 -21.99 -8.98 1.40
C ILE A 84 -23.21 -9.31 0.53
N GLU A 85 -24.30 -9.78 1.10
CA GLU A 85 -25.53 -10.09 0.36
C GLU A 85 -26.13 -8.83 -0.25
N GLN A 86 -26.22 -7.74 0.53
CA GLN A 86 -26.78 -6.46 0.13
C GLN A 86 -25.91 -5.71 -0.88
N PHE A 87 -24.62 -5.52 -0.61
CA PHE A 87 -23.75 -4.64 -1.40
C PHE A 87 -22.76 -5.40 -2.30
N GLY A 88 -22.63 -6.72 -2.12
CA GLY A 88 -21.67 -7.53 -2.87
C GLY A 88 -22.14 -7.90 -4.27
N TYR A 89 -21.20 -8.38 -5.07
CA TYR A 89 -21.37 -8.81 -6.46
C TYR A 89 -20.82 -10.22 -6.65
N ILE A 90 -21.11 -10.87 -7.79
CA ILE A 90 -20.50 -12.14 -8.13
C ILE A 90 -19.11 -11.88 -8.73
N ASP A 91 -18.06 -12.38 -8.07
CA ASP A 91 -16.69 -12.21 -8.55
C ASP A 91 -16.35 -13.17 -9.71
N GLU A 92 -15.18 -12.97 -10.34
CA GLU A 92 -14.68 -13.80 -11.45
C GLU A 92 -14.60 -15.31 -11.13
N LYS A 93 -14.65 -15.68 -9.85
CA LYS A 93 -14.65 -17.08 -9.40
C LYS A 93 -16.05 -17.57 -9.05
N GLY A 94 -17.11 -16.84 -9.42
CA GLY A 94 -18.50 -17.21 -9.17
C GLY A 94 -18.96 -17.03 -7.72
N ARG A 95 -18.21 -16.31 -6.87
CA ARG A 95 -18.56 -16.17 -5.44
C ARG A 95 -19.21 -14.82 -5.18
N LYS A 96 -20.25 -14.79 -4.33
CA LYS A 96 -20.77 -13.53 -3.80
C LYS A 96 -19.70 -12.87 -2.92
N ALA A 97 -19.24 -11.69 -3.33
CA ALA A 97 -18.09 -11.02 -2.74
C ALA A 97 -18.34 -9.51 -2.57
N LEU A 98 -17.77 -8.95 -1.53
CA LEU A 98 -17.62 -7.51 -1.37
C LEU A 98 -16.12 -7.19 -1.36
N LYS A 99 -15.61 -6.84 -2.53
CA LYS A 99 -14.23 -6.44 -2.75
C LYS A 99 -14.19 -5.07 -3.37
N SER A 100 -13.82 -4.06 -2.60
CA SER A 100 -13.80 -2.69 -3.09
C SER A 100 -12.91 -1.81 -2.23
N THR A 101 -12.16 -0.92 -2.88
CA THR A 101 -11.43 0.15 -2.22
C THR A 101 -12.27 1.42 -2.27
N ILE A 102 -12.58 1.99 -1.12
CA ILE A 102 -13.31 3.25 -0.98
C ILE A 102 -12.35 4.31 -0.49
N PHE A 103 -12.37 5.49 -1.11
CA PHE A 103 -11.56 6.64 -0.70
C PHE A 103 -12.45 7.69 -0.04
N PHE A 104 -11.89 8.43 0.92
CA PHE A 104 -12.58 9.56 1.53
C PHE A 104 -13.06 10.56 0.45
N ASN A 105 -14.28 11.08 0.61
CA ASN A 105 -14.97 11.95 -0.35
C ASN A 105 -15.15 11.37 -1.77
N LYS A 106 -15.06 10.05 -1.93
CA LYS A 106 -15.28 9.37 -3.22
C LYS A 106 -16.13 8.12 -3.03
N PRO A 107 -17.47 8.25 -2.97
CA PRO A 107 -18.36 7.11 -2.97
C PRO A 107 -18.06 6.18 -4.15
N ASN A 108 -18.07 4.87 -3.91
CA ASN A 108 -17.82 3.90 -4.98
C ASN A 108 -19.13 3.53 -5.71
N SER A 109 -19.01 2.76 -6.78
CA SER A 109 -20.16 2.28 -7.57
C SER A 109 -21.08 1.30 -6.83
N LEU A 110 -20.72 0.86 -5.64
CA LEU A 110 -21.55 0.00 -4.77
C LEU A 110 -22.37 0.82 -3.77
N GLY A 111 -22.35 2.16 -3.89
CA GLY A 111 -23.06 3.06 -2.97
C GLY A 111 -22.40 3.16 -1.59
N LEU A 112 -21.13 2.76 -1.46
CA LEU A 112 -20.41 2.84 -0.19
C LEU A 112 -19.59 4.13 -0.12
N SER A 113 -19.67 4.81 1.02
CA SER A 113 -18.94 6.05 1.31
C SER A 113 -18.15 5.95 2.61
N ILE A 114 -17.14 6.81 2.74
CA ILE A 114 -16.36 6.98 3.96
C ILE A 114 -16.62 8.38 4.51
N GLU A 115 -16.92 8.46 5.80
CA GLU A 115 -17.06 9.71 6.54
C GLU A 115 -16.16 9.69 7.79
N ILE A 116 -15.77 10.87 8.28
CA ILE A 116 -14.96 11.01 9.49
C ILE A 116 -15.78 11.80 10.50
N ASP A 117 -16.02 11.18 11.64
CA ASP A 117 -16.58 11.83 12.81
C ASP A 117 -15.42 12.34 13.68
N ASN A 118 -15.20 13.66 13.65
CA ASN A 118 -14.08 14.27 14.38
C ASN A 118 -14.33 14.34 15.90
N ASP A 119 -15.60 14.32 16.33
CA ASP A 119 -15.95 14.40 17.75
C ASP A 119 -15.68 13.05 18.43
N ARG A 120 -16.07 11.95 17.77
CA ARG A 120 -15.80 10.58 18.24
C ARG A 120 -14.44 10.03 17.81
N ASN A 121 -13.70 10.73 16.94
CA ASN A 121 -12.45 10.26 16.35
C ASN A 121 -12.59 8.90 15.66
N VAL A 122 -13.65 8.72 14.86
CA VAL A 122 -13.89 7.48 14.11
C VAL A 122 -13.98 7.74 12.61
N ILE A 123 -13.55 6.75 11.84
CA ILE A 123 -13.78 6.65 10.40
C ILE A 123 -14.95 5.69 10.22
N GLY A 124 -16.04 6.12 9.60
CA GLY A 124 -17.21 5.28 9.33
C GLY A 124 -17.31 4.87 7.86
N LEU A 125 -17.74 3.64 7.61
CA LEU A 125 -18.22 3.14 6.32
C LEU A 125 -19.74 3.19 6.32
N TYR A 126 -20.31 3.90 5.36
CA TYR A 126 -21.75 4.09 5.24
C TYR A 126 -22.29 3.54 3.92
N SER A 127 -23.56 3.15 3.93
CA SER A 127 -24.34 2.86 2.72
C SER A 127 -24.86 4.16 2.08
N SER A 128 -25.48 4.02 0.90
CA SER A 128 -26.16 5.11 0.20
C SER A 128 -27.34 5.69 0.99
N ASP A 129 -27.93 4.89 1.89
CA ASP A 129 -29.04 5.28 2.75
C ASP A 129 -28.54 5.84 4.11
N HIS A 130 -27.25 6.20 4.19
CA HIS A 130 -26.56 6.69 5.39
C HIS A 130 -26.58 5.73 6.58
N GLU A 131 -26.68 4.43 6.31
CA GLU A 131 -26.56 3.42 7.36
C GLU A 131 -25.11 3.12 7.69
N LEU A 132 -24.75 3.14 8.98
CA LEU A 132 -23.41 2.80 9.45
C LEU A 132 -23.17 1.28 9.37
N LEU A 133 -22.18 0.87 8.57
CA LEU A 133 -21.85 -0.55 8.33
C LEU A 133 -20.62 -1.00 9.13
N ALA A 134 -19.62 -0.13 9.24
CA ALA A 134 -18.41 -0.37 10.01
C ALA A 134 -17.81 0.95 10.51
N GLU A 135 -17.07 0.89 11.62
CA GLU A 135 -16.33 2.03 12.14
C GLU A 135 -14.92 1.62 12.60
N TRP A 136 -13.95 2.50 12.39
CA TRP A 136 -12.57 2.33 12.84
C TRP A 136 -12.17 3.52 13.70
N ASP A 137 -11.66 3.24 14.90
CA ASP A 137 -11.03 4.25 15.75
C ASP A 137 -9.78 4.82 15.08
N VAL A 138 -9.74 6.15 14.93
CA VAL A 138 -8.65 6.86 14.24
C VAL A 138 -7.31 6.62 14.93
N TYR A 139 -7.27 6.63 16.28
CA TYR A 139 -6.05 6.43 17.04
C TYR A 139 -5.49 5.01 16.87
N VAL A 140 -6.35 4.00 16.80
CA VAL A 140 -5.95 2.62 16.52
C VAL A 140 -5.40 2.50 15.09
N VAL A 141 -6.06 3.12 14.11
CA VAL A 141 -5.62 3.13 12.71
C VAL A 141 -4.24 3.76 12.57
N VAL A 142 -4.01 4.95 13.14
CA VAL A 142 -2.68 5.60 13.08
C VAL A 142 -1.63 4.85 13.89
N GLY A 143 -2.00 4.25 15.03
CA GLY A 143 -1.10 3.41 15.81
C GLY A 143 -0.63 2.18 15.03
N LYS A 144 -1.52 1.55 14.25
CA LYS A 144 -1.16 0.44 13.35
C LYS A 144 -0.23 0.89 12.22
N PHE A 145 -0.44 2.08 11.66
CA PHE A 145 0.47 2.66 10.69
C PHE A 145 1.87 2.85 11.28
N SER A 146 1.99 3.49 12.46
CA SER A 146 3.28 3.79 13.09
C SER A 146 4.12 2.58 13.49
N GLN A 147 3.51 1.40 13.63
CA GLN A 147 4.22 0.15 13.95
C GLN A 147 4.98 -0.45 12.76
N LYS A 148 4.70 -0.03 11.52
CA LYS A 148 5.30 -0.61 10.31
C LYS A 148 6.12 0.42 9.53
N LEU A 149 7.10 -0.08 8.77
CA LEU A 149 7.87 0.70 7.79
C LEU A 149 8.62 1.90 8.41
N SER A 150 9.36 1.70 9.50
CA SER A 150 10.03 2.79 10.23
C SER A 150 11.10 3.51 9.42
N ARG A 151 11.83 2.79 8.55
CA ARG A 151 12.88 3.32 7.67
C ARG A 151 12.86 2.61 6.33
N LEU A 152 12.66 3.38 5.26
CA LEU A 152 12.65 2.87 3.89
C LEU A 152 13.73 3.54 3.05
N LEU A 153 14.46 2.75 2.28
CA LEU A 153 15.12 3.23 1.07
C LEU A 153 14.13 3.08 -0.08
N PHE A 154 13.45 4.17 -0.41
CA PHE A 154 12.41 4.20 -1.43
C PHE A 154 12.98 4.63 -2.78
N ILE A 155 12.89 3.75 -3.77
CA ILE A 155 13.46 3.93 -5.10
C ILE A 155 12.33 4.07 -6.12
N LEU A 156 12.36 5.13 -6.92
CA LEU A 156 11.47 5.32 -8.05
C LEU A 156 12.22 5.08 -9.36
N ALA A 157 11.68 4.19 -10.19
CA ALA A 157 12.21 3.90 -11.51
C ALA A 157 11.22 4.30 -12.61
N ASP A 158 11.76 4.87 -13.69
CA ASP A 158 11.06 4.90 -14.96
C ASP A 158 11.09 3.49 -15.57
N LYS A 159 10.07 3.14 -16.34
CA LYS A 159 10.03 1.88 -17.09
C LYS A 159 9.83 2.12 -18.58
N ARG A 160 10.35 1.21 -19.39
CA ARG A 160 10.01 1.08 -20.82
C ARG A 160 9.90 -0.39 -21.19
N ASP A 161 9.19 -0.67 -22.27
CA ASP A 161 9.12 -2.01 -22.86
C ASP A 161 9.82 -1.99 -24.22
N ILE A 162 10.81 -2.87 -24.39
CA ILE A 162 11.48 -3.08 -25.67
C ILE A 162 11.29 -4.55 -26.04
N GLN A 163 10.49 -4.79 -27.10
CA GLN A 163 10.24 -6.12 -27.66
C GLN A 163 9.69 -7.13 -26.62
N GLY A 164 8.78 -6.69 -25.74
CA GLY A 164 8.18 -7.53 -24.71
C GLY A 164 9.09 -7.77 -23.51
N ARG A 165 10.18 -7.00 -23.37
CA ARG A 165 11.08 -7.04 -22.22
C ARG A 165 11.07 -5.68 -21.53
N GLU A 166 10.70 -5.70 -20.26
CA GLU A 166 10.71 -4.51 -19.43
C GLU A 166 12.16 -4.09 -19.11
N GLU A 167 12.43 -2.81 -19.21
CA GLU A 167 13.68 -2.19 -18.75
C GLU A 167 13.37 -1.10 -17.73
N PHE A 168 14.24 -0.94 -16.74
CA PHE A 168 14.08 0.00 -15.64
C PHE A 168 15.23 0.99 -15.62
N PHE A 169 14.91 2.27 -15.40
CA PHE A 169 15.88 3.28 -15.06
C PHE A 169 15.59 3.83 -13.66
N TYR A 170 16.42 3.45 -12.69
CA TYR A 170 16.30 3.84 -11.28
C TYR A 170 16.74 5.30 -11.09
N ARG A 171 15.78 6.23 -11.21
CA ARG A 171 16.06 7.65 -11.33
C ARG A 171 16.15 8.38 -9.98
N GLU A 172 15.31 8.01 -9.03
CA GLU A 172 15.20 8.74 -7.76
C GLU A 172 15.30 7.77 -6.58
N ALA A 173 15.93 8.23 -5.51
CA ALA A 173 16.09 7.47 -4.29
C ALA A 173 15.90 8.37 -3.07
N TYR A 174 15.10 7.91 -2.12
CA TYR A 174 14.80 8.64 -0.89
C TYR A 174 15.02 7.73 0.31
N LEU A 175 15.77 8.22 1.29
CA LEU A 175 15.74 7.64 2.63
C LEU A 175 14.59 8.28 3.41
N LEU A 176 13.53 7.49 3.62
CA LEU A 176 12.34 7.89 4.35
C LEU A 176 12.44 7.41 5.80
N THR A 177 12.31 8.33 6.76
CA THR A 177 12.27 8.00 8.18
C THR A 177 11.14 8.75 8.88
N ASP A 178 10.77 8.26 10.07
CA ASP A 178 9.82 8.90 10.96
C ASP A 178 8.40 8.95 10.35
N PRO A 179 7.75 7.77 10.19
CA PRO A 179 6.37 7.69 9.72
C PRO A 179 5.45 8.54 10.61
N ASN A 180 4.68 9.43 9.98
CA ASN A 180 3.99 10.50 10.68
C ASN A 180 2.47 10.30 10.72
N PRO A 181 1.85 10.15 11.90
CA PRO A 181 0.39 10.04 12.03
C PRO A 181 -0.39 11.20 11.41
N ARG A 182 0.08 12.44 11.52
CA ARG A 182 -0.59 13.61 10.94
C ARG A 182 -0.54 13.55 9.42
N ASN A 183 0.60 13.19 8.84
CA ASN A 183 0.71 13.02 7.39
C ASN A 183 -0.21 11.91 6.89
N PHE A 184 -0.34 10.80 7.63
CA PHE A 184 -1.30 9.76 7.30
C PHE A 184 -2.74 10.28 7.26
N LEU A 185 -3.16 11.07 8.27
CA LEU A 185 -4.50 11.65 8.29
C LEU A 185 -4.73 12.65 7.15
N VAL A 186 -3.73 13.46 6.83
CA VAL A 186 -3.77 14.38 5.68
C VAL A 186 -3.90 13.58 4.38
N ALA A 187 -3.08 12.54 4.20
CA ALA A 187 -3.13 11.67 3.02
C ALA A 187 -4.49 10.95 2.89
N PHE A 188 -5.08 10.52 4.02
CA PHE A 188 -6.41 9.93 4.05
C PHE A 188 -7.49 10.94 3.62
N LYS A 189 -7.49 12.14 4.21
CA LYS A 189 -8.43 13.22 3.87
C LYS A 189 -8.28 13.73 2.43
N ASN A 190 -7.09 13.62 1.85
CA ASN A 190 -6.82 13.96 0.45
C ASN A 190 -7.07 12.80 -0.53
N SER A 191 -7.75 11.74 -0.09
CA SER A 191 -8.07 10.56 -0.91
C SER A 191 -6.84 9.83 -1.48
N LEU A 192 -5.68 9.91 -0.82
CA LEU A 192 -4.48 9.14 -1.17
C LEU A 192 -4.47 7.76 -0.50
N VAL A 193 -5.02 7.68 0.71
CA VAL A 193 -5.25 6.42 1.42
C VAL A 193 -6.72 6.03 1.30
N GLY A 194 -6.98 4.78 0.91
CA GLY A 194 -8.30 4.17 0.81
C GLY A 194 -8.47 2.97 1.73
N ILE A 195 -9.72 2.64 2.01
CA ILE A 195 -10.17 1.50 2.80
C ILE A 195 -10.61 0.40 1.84
N ASP A 196 -9.91 -0.73 1.86
CA ASP A 196 -10.11 -1.87 0.97
C ASP A 196 -10.82 -3.00 1.71
N ILE A 197 -12.11 -3.17 1.41
CA ILE A 197 -12.93 -4.27 1.90
C ILE A 197 -12.62 -5.50 1.05
N ARG A 198 -12.37 -6.65 1.69
CA ARG A 198 -11.90 -7.88 1.03
C ARG A 198 -12.62 -9.11 1.57
N MET A 199 -13.92 -9.19 1.36
CA MET A 199 -14.78 -10.24 1.88
C MET A 199 -15.44 -11.05 0.75
N HIS A 200 -15.73 -12.32 1.02
CA HIS A 200 -16.60 -13.14 0.18
C HIS A 200 -17.26 -14.24 0.98
N LEU A 201 -18.37 -14.75 0.46
CA LEU A 201 -18.98 -15.98 0.93
C LEU A 201 -18.22 -17.19 0.36
N THR A 202 -17.96 -18.17 1.22
CA THR A 202 -17.50 -19.50 0.82
C THR A 202 -18.67 -20.34 0.31
N GLU A 203 -18.39 -21.50 -0.27
CA GLU A 203 -19.42 -22.40 -0.81
C GLU A 203 -20.48 -22.82 0.22
N ASN A 204 -20.07 -23.01 1.48
CA ASN A 204 -20.99 -23.30 2.59
C ASN A 204 -21.68 -22.05 3.19
N GLY A 205 -21.56 -20.88 2.55
CA GLY A 205 -22.21 -19.63 2.97
C GLY A 205 -21.55 -18.92 4.16
N SER A 206 -20.38 -19.38 4.63
CA SER A 206 -19.61 -18.69 5.67
C SER A 206 -18.84 -17.48 5.12
N VAL A 207 -18.53 -16.50 5.98
CA VAL A 207 -17.80 -15.29 5.56
C VAL A 207 -16.29 -15.52 5.63
N ARG A 208 -15.62 -15.37 4.49
CA ARG A 208 -14.15 -15.29 4.42
C ARG A 208 -13.73 -13.83 4.30
N ASN A 209 -13.37 -13.24 5.42
CA ASN A 209 -12.84 -11.87 5.51
C ASN A 209 -11.31 -11.87 5.55
N ARG A 210 -10.66 -11.29 4.53
CA ARG A 210 -9.18 -11.22 4.44
C ARG A 210 -8.57 -10.04 5.19
N GLY A 211 -9.35 -9.32 5.98
CA GLY A 211 -8.90 -8.06 6.56
C GLY A 211 -9.33 -6.85 5.75
N THR A 212 -9.68 -5.75 6.40
CA THR A 212 -9.78 -4.43 5.75
C THR A 212 -8.37 -3.88 5.57
N GLY A 213 -7.99 -3.63 4.32
CA GLY A 213 -6.68 -3.08 3.98
C GLY A 213 -6.72 -1.56 3.96
N PHE A 214 -5.77 -0.89 4.61
CA PHE A 214 -5.51 0.52 4.36
C PHE A 214 -4.48 0.60 3.25
N ARG A 215 -4.88 1.14 2.11
CA ARG A 215 -4.10 1.05 0.87
C ARG A 215 -3.87 2.41 0.27
N MET A 216 -2.74 2.57 -0.39
CA MET A 216 -2.41 3.79 -1.15
C MET A 216 -1.62 3.42 -2.39
N ARG A 217 -1.49 4.35 -3.34
CA ARG A 217 -0.58 4.12 -4.47
C ARG A 217 0.83 4.07 -3.94
N GLU A 218 1.61 3.14 -4.47
CA GLU A 218 2.95 2.90 -3.97
C GLU A 218 3.85 4.15 -4.05
N ARG A 219 3.75 4.88 -5.17
CA ARG A 219 4.47 6.13 -5.38
C ARG A 219 4.12 7.23 -4.36
N ASP A 220 2.96 7.16 -3.72
CA ASP A 220 2.51 8.20 -2.79
C ASP A 220 3.08 7.92 -1.36
N LEU A 221 3.79 6.81 -1.15
CA LEU A 221 4.36 6.43 0.17
C LEU A 221 5.22 7.51 0.80
N LEU A 222 5.97 8.27 0.00
CA LEU A 222 6.79 9.38 0.50
C LEU A 222 5.96 10.40 1.26
N GLU A 223 4.66 10.55 0.98
CA GLU A 223 3.79 11.49 1.70
C GLU A 223 3.58 11.11 3.15
N LEU A 224 3.78 9.85 3.53
CA LEU A 224 3.53 9.38 4.89
C LEU A 224 4.66 9.65 5.89
N TYR A 225 5.80 10.18 5.44
CA TYR A 225 7.01 10.34 6.25
C TYR A 225 7.33 11.81 6.52
N SER A 226 7.83 12.09 7.73
CA SER A 226 8.29 13.44 8.11
C SER A 226 9.62 13.77 7.43
N THR A 227 10.54 12.79 7.45
CA THR A 227 11.89 12.98 6.96
C THR A 227 12.03 12.30 5.60
N LYS A 228 12.26 13.11 4.56
CA LYS A 228 12.44 12.64 3.18
C LYS A 228 13.82 13.10 2.69
N ARG A 229 14.85 12.28 2.90
CA ARG A 229 16.20 12.63 2.42
C ARG A 229 16.40 12.09 1.01
N LYS A 230 16.45 12.99 0.02
CA LYS A 230 16.80 12.63 -1.35
C LYS A 230 18.28 12.21 -1.45
N LEU A 231 18.54 11.09 -2.10
CA LEU A 231 19.87 10.49 -2.33
C LEU A 231 20.26 10.49 -3.81
N LEU A 232 19.27 10.38 -4.70
CA LEU A 232 19.34 10.59 -6.15
C LEU A 232 18.24 11.56 -6.56
#